data_AF-A0A4Y2C3E5-F1
#
_entry.id   AF-A0A4Y2C3E5-F1
#
_cell.length_a   1.000
_cell.length_b   1.000
_cell.length_c   1.000
_cell.angle_alpha   90.00
_cell.angle_beta   90.00
_cell.angle_gamma   90.00
#
_symmetry.space_group_name_H-M   'P 1'
#
loop_
_entity.id
_entity.type
_entity.pdbx_description
1 polymer ?
#
loop_
_entity_poly.entity_id
_entity_poly.type
_entity_poly.pdbx_seq_one_letter_code
_entity_poly.pdbx_strand_id
1 'polypeptide(L)'
;MAFVFPTRNGIFQQDNAPCHKARIVLEWFEERTDEFHSMSWPPNSPDLNPMKQIWDVTERQLRAQTPPCPNISTLRDRCLDIWYNLSPVMYQKLVAYMPRRVAAVLKAKGGATRN
;
A
#
# COMPACT_ATOMS: atom_id res chain seq x y z
N MET A 1 3.55 -15.49 20.46
CA MET A 1 2.81 -14.35 19.88
C MET A 1 3.70 -13.77 18.78
N ALA A 2 3.24 -13.74 17.53
CA ALA A 2 4.01 -13.17 16.42
C ALA A 2 3.70 -11.67 16.32
N PHE A 3 4.71 -10.83 16.43
CA PHE A 3 4.57 -9.38 16.26
C PHE A 3 4.39 -9.05 14.79
N VAL A 4 3.54 -8.06 14.48
CA VAL A 4 3.31 -7.60 13.10
C VAL A 4 4.61 -7.08 12.47
N PHE A 5 5.45 -6.42 13.27
CA PHE A 5 6.79 -5.99 12.89
C PHE A 5 7.82 -6.58 13.86
N PRO A 6 8.78 -7.40 13.38
CA PRO A 6 9.72 -8.12 14.26
C PRO A 6 10.52 -7.23 15.21
N THR A 7 10.79 -5.98 14.81
CA THR A 7 11.60 -5.00 15.54
C THR A 7 10.79 -4.00 16.34
N ARG A 8 9.45 -4.13 16.37
CA ARG A 8 8.51 -3.27 17.12
C ARG A 8 8.63 -1.76 16.87
N ASN A 9 9.23 -1.37 15.75
CA ASN A 9 9.37 0.02 15.29
C ASN A 9 8.70 0.22 13.93
N GLY A 10 7.73 -0.65 13.62
CA GLY A 10 6.99 -0.59 12.36
C GLY A 10 6.18 0.68 12.24
N ILE A 11 6.01 1.15 11.01
CA ILE A 11 5.07 2.22 10.69
C ILE A 11 4.00 1.62 9.80
N PHE A 12 2.76 1.64 10.28
CA PHE A 12 1.60 1.19 9.52
C PHE A 12 0.96 2.36 8.80
N GLN A 13 0.71 2.20 7.51
CA GLN A 13 0.10 3.22 6.66
C GLN A 13 -1.21 2.68 6.08
N GLN A 14 -2.29 3.44 6.27
CA GLN A 14 -3.61 3.20 5.67
C GLN A 14 -4.25 4.53 5.29
N ASP A 15 -5.23 4.50 4.38
CA ASP A 15 -6.02 5.69 4.08
C ASP A 15 -7.13 5.92 5.11
N ASN A 16 -7.85 7.03 4.96
CA ASN A 16 -8.94 7.41 5.86
C ASN A 16 -10.32 6.93 5.40
N ALA A 17 -10.41 5.78 4.71
CA ALA A 17 -11.71 5.21 4.38
C ALA A 17 -12.56 4.98 5.65
N PRO A 18 -13.90 5.14 5.60
CA PRO A 18 -14.74 5.04 6.79
C PRO A 18 -14.57 3.74 7.59
N CYS A 19 -14.35 2.61 6.91
CA CYS A 19 -14.09 1.33 7.57
C CYS A 19 -12.79 1.34 8.40
N HIS A 20 -11.73 2.03 7.95
CA HIS A 20 -10.46 2.15 8.67
C HIS A 20 -10.56 3.08 9.89
N LYS A 21 -11.60 3.91 9.95
CA LYS A 21 -11.89 4.82 11.08
C LYS A 21 -13.01 4.32 11.99
N ALA A 22 -13.54 3.12 11.74
CA ALA A 22 -14.54 2.52 12.62
C ALA A 22 -13.96 2.29 14.02
N ARG A 23 -14.78 2.47 15.06
CA ARG A 23 -14.35 2.35 16.47
C ARG A 23 -13.58 1.06 16.75
N ILE A 24 -14.11 -0.08 16.31
CA ILE A 24 -13.48 -1.39 16.50
C ILE A 24 -12.08 -1.48 15.87
N VAL A 25 -11.86 -0.79 14.75
CA VAL A 25 -10.55 -0.76 14.07
C VAL A 25 -9.58 0.14 14.84
N LEU A 26 -10.04 1.30 15.30
CA LEU A 26 -9.22 2.22 16.10
C LEU A 26 -8.80 1.60 17.44
N GLU A 27 -9.73 0.95 18.15
CA GLU A 27 -9.44 0.22 19.39
C GLU A 27 -8.37 -0.86 19.17
N TRP A 28 -8.45 -1.62 18.06
CA TRP A 28 -7.45 -2.63 17.72
C TRP A 28 -6.04 -2.04 17.51
N PHE A 29 -5.93 -0.82 16.97
CA PHE A 29 -4.66 -0.10 16.83
C PHE A 29 -4.15 0.44 18.18
N GLU A 30 -5.04 0.92 19.04
CA GLU A 30 -4.69 1.43 20.38
C GLU A 30 -4.07 0.32 21.25
N GLU A 31 -4.62 -0.89 21.17
CA GLU A 31 -4.09 -2.09 21.85
C GLU A 31 -2.67 -2.49 21.40
N ARG A 32 -2.18 -1.98 20.26
CA ARG A 32 -0.92 -2.42 19.61
C ARG A 32 0.12 -1.32 19.45
N THR A 33 -0.04 -0.25 20.23
CA THR A 33 0.88 0.89 20.22
C THR A 33 2.31 0.54 20.63
N ASP A 34 2.53 -0.60 21.32
CA ASP A 34 3.85 -1.15 21.65
C ASP A 34 4.46 -2.03 20.53
N GLU A 35 3.68 -2.36 19.49
CA GLU A 35 4.14 -3.16 18.35
C GLU A 35 4.51 -2.30 17.14
N PHE A 36 3.74 -1.25 16.86
CA PHE A 36 3.98 -0.35 15.72
C PHE A 36 3.19 0.96 15.85
N HIS A 37 3.58 1.95 15.05
CA HIS A 37 2.92 3.25 14.99
C HIS A 37 2.01 3.34 13.75
N SER A 38 0.75 3.73 13.94
CA SER A 38 -0.16 4.06 12.84
C SER A 38 0.07 5.50 12.38
N MET A 39 0.49 5.68 11.13
CA MET A 39 0.82 6.99 10.56
C MET A 39 -0.45 7.81 10.27
N SER A 40 -0.42 9.11 10.59
CA SER A 40 -1.47 10.04 10.14
C SER A 40 -1.46 10.19 8.62
N TRP A 41 -2.60 10.00 7.97
CA TRP A 41 -2.71 10.12 6.52
C TRP A 41 -3.53 11.35 6.10
N PRO A 42 -3.08 12.15 5.11
CA PRO A 42 -3.88 13.22 4.56
C PRO A 42 -5.05 12.67 3.71
N PRO A 43 -6.28 13.24 3.82
CA PRO A 43 -7.40 12.85 2.97
C PRO A 43 -7.09 13.02 1.49
N ASN A 44 -7.73 12.22 0.63
CA ASN A 44 -7.67 12.35 -0.83
C ASN A 44 -6.24 12.45 -1.41
N SER A 45 -5.27 11.77 -0.80
CA SER A 45 -3.86 11.78 -1.21
C SER A 45 -3.44 10.41 -1.77
N PRO A 46 -4.01 9.99 -2.92
CA PRO A 46 -3.68 8.72 -3.54
C PRO A 46 -2.24 8.68 -4.07
N ASP A 47 -1.67 9.84 -4.36
CA ASP A 47 -0.33 10.03 -4.89
C ASP A 47 0.76 9.66 -3.90
N LEU A 48 0.48 9.87 -2.61
CA LEU A 48 1.36 9.45 -1.55
C LEU A 48 1.30 7.94 -1.27
N ASN A 49 0.30 7.19 -1.77
CA ASN A 49 0.16 5.77 -1.44
C ASN A 49 1.03 4.88 -2.36
N PRO A 50 2.10 4.22 -1.86
CA PRO A 50 2.94 3.35 -2.68
C PRO A 50 2.19 2.12 -3.21
N MET A 51 1.16 1.66 -2.49
CA MET A 51 0.36 0.50 -2.87
C MET A 51 -0.33 0.67 -4.22
N LYS A 52 -0.68 1.91 -4.61
CA LYS A 52 -1.27 2.16 -5.93
C LYS A 52 -0.35 1.73 -7.06
N GLN A 53 0.95 1.93 -6.91
CA GLN A 53 1.91 1.56 -7.96
C GLN A 53 2.14 0.06 -8.01
N ILE A 54 2.09 -0.63 -6.87
CA ILE A 54 2.16 -2.10 -6.83
C ILE A 54 0.95 -2.69 -7.56
N TRP A 55 -0.25 -2.18 -7.29
CA TRP A 55 -1.47 -2.62 -7.98
C TRP A 55 -1.43 -2.38 -9.48
N ASP A 56 -0.94 -1.21 -9.93
CA ASP A 56 -0.77 -0.91 -11.35
C ASP A 56 0.20 -1.88 -12.04
N VAL A 57 1.32 -2.24 -11.39
CA VAL A 57 2.24 -3.27 -11.90
C VAL A 57 1.55 -4.63 -11.98
N THR A 58 0.84 -5.05 -10.93
CA THR A 58 0.12 -6.33 -10.90
C THR A 58 -0.94 -6.40 -12.01
N GLU A 59 -1.70 -5.33 -12.19
CA GLU A 59 -2.75 -5.25 -13.21
C GLU A 59 -2.15 -5.30 -14.62
N ARG A 60 -1.05 -4.59 -14.90
CA ARG A 60 -0.38 -4.62 -16.20
C ARG A 60 0.14 -6.02 -16.53
N GLN A 61 0.76 -6.70 -15.57
CA GLN A 61 1.23 -8.08 -15.77
C GLN A 61 0.07 -9.03 -16.02
N LEU A 62 -1.01 -8.91 -15.25
CA LEU A 62 -2.21 -9.72 -15.43
C LEU A 62 -2.83 -9.53 -16.82
N ARG A 63 -2.95 -8.27 -17.29
CA ARG A 63 -3.49 -7.92 -18.61
C ARG A 63 -2.62 -8.42 -19.77
N ALA A 64 -1.31 -8.56 -19.56
CA ALA A 64 -0.38 -9.08 -20.56
C ALA A 64 -0.46 -10.61 -20.73
N GLN A 65 -1.06 -11.34 -19.78
CA GLN A 65 -1.18 -12.79 -19.86
C GLN A 65 -2.21 -13.23 -20.90
N THR A 66 -1.85 -14.24 -21.69
CA THR A 66 -2.70 -14.83 -22.73
C THR A 66 -2.84 -16.34 -22.50
N PRO A 67 -4.05 -16.92 -22.54
CA PRO A 67 -5.34 -16.26 -22.74
C PRO A 67 -5.79 -15.45 -21.50
N PRO A 68 -6.76 -14.53 -21.65
CA PRO A 68 -7.36 -13.81 -20.52
C PRO A 68 -7.92 -14.77 -19.46
N CYS A 69 -8.04 -14.29 -18.21
CA CYS A 69 -8.58 -15.09 -17.12
C CYS A 69 -10.06 -15.46 -17.39
N PRO A 70 -10.41 -16.75 -17.51
CA PRO A 70 -11.77 -17.16 -17.87
C PRO A 70 -12.75 -17.12 -16.69
N ASN A 71 -12.25 -17.12 -15.45
CA ASN A 71 -13.07 -17.14 -14.25
C ASN A 71 -12.32 -16.54 -13.04
N ILE A 72 -13.04 -16.37 -11.93
CA ILE A 72 -12.51 -15.75 -10.71
C ILE A 72 -11.41 -16.59 -10.03
N SER A 73 -11.44 -17.92 -10.16
CA SER A 73 -10.40 -18.78 -9.60
C SER A 73 -9.07 -18.54 -10.32
N THR A 74 -9.08 -18.59 -11.65
CA THR A 74 -7.87 -18.33 -12.45
C THR A 74 -7.36 -16.90 -12.25
N LEU A 75 -8.26 -15.92 -12.08
CA LEU A 75 -7.88 -14.55 -11.73
C LEU A 75 -7.15 -14.49 -10.38
N ARG A 76 -7.70 -15.14 -9.34
CA ARG A 76 -7.08 -15.22 -8.02
C ARG A 76 -5.70 -15.83 -8.09
N ASP A 77 -5.57 -16.99 -8.75
CA ASP A 77 -4.32 -17.74 -8.82
C ASP A 77 -3.23 -16.94 -9.54
N ARG A 78 -3.57 -16.28 -10.65
CA ARG A 78 -2.65 -15.41 -11.40
C ARG A 78 -2.27 -14.16 -10.62
N CYS A 79 -3.20 -13.53 -9.91
CA CYS A 79 -2.89 -12.40 -9.05
C CYS A 79 -1.91 -12.79 -7.93
N LEU A 80 -2.11 -13.96 -7.31
CA LEU A 80 -1.20 -14.47 -6.29
C LEU A 80 0.18 -14.80 -6.87
N ASP A 81 0.23 -15.48 -8.02
CA ASP A 81 1.49 -15.79 -8.69
C ASP A 81 2.28 -14.53 -9.05
N ILE A 82 1.63 -13.53 -9.65
CA ILE A 82 2.26 -12.23 -9.92
C ILE A 82 2.78 -11.62 -8.62
N TRP A 83 1.93 -11.55 -7.60
CA TRP A 83 2.26 -10.93 -6.31
C TRP A 83 3.49 -11.57 -5.64
N TYR A 84 3.55 -12.90 -5.61
CA TYR A 84 4.69 -13.63 -5.02
C TYR A 84 5.98 -13.51 -5.84
N ASN A 85 5.87 -13.28 -7.15
CA ASN A 85 7.02 -13.10 -8.05
C ASN A 85 7.47 -11.64 -8.20
N LEU A 86 6.77 -10.67 -7.58
CA LEU A 86 7.19 -9.27 -7.59
C LEU A 86 8.56 -9.12 -6.90
N SER A 87 9.50 -8.49 -7.61
CA SER A 87 10.87 -8.32 -7.12
C SER A 87 10.92 -7.46 -5.83
N PRO A 88 11.66 -7.91 -4.79
CA PRO A 88 11.91 -7.10 -3.60
C PRO A 88 12.49 -5.70 -3.89
N VAL A 89 13.28 -5.59 -4.95
CA VAL A 89 13.88 -4.32 -5.41
C VAL A 89 12.83 -3.30 -5.80
N MET A 90 11.67 -3.76 -6.30
CA MET A 90 10.56 -2.87 -6.64
C MET A 90 10.03 -2.17 -5.38
N TYR A 91 9.72 -2.92 -4.32
CA TYR A 91 9.23 -2.35 -3.06
C TYR A 91 10.23 -1.37 -2.45
N GLN A 92 11.52 -1.73 -2.45
CA GLN A 92 12.59 -0.85 -1.96
C GLN A 92 12.65 0.47 -2.74
N LYS A 93 12.55 0.41 -4.07
CA LYS A 93 12.51 1.62 -4.90
C LYS A 93 11.29 2.48 -4.55
N LEU A 94 10.10 1.90 -4.45
CA LEU A 94 8.88 2.66 -4.12
C LEU A 94 9.01 3.41 -2.80
N VAL A 95 9.52 2.75 -1.77
CA VAL A 95 9.79 3.39 -0.47
C VAL A 95 10.84 4.49 -0.61
N ALA A 96 11.94 4.24 -1.34
CA ALA A 96 12.99 5.23 -1.57
C ALA A 96 12.51 6.46 -2.38
N TYR A 97 11.44 6.34 -3.17
CA TYR A 97 10.84 7.44 -3.92
C TYR A 97 9.91 8.33 -3.09
N MET A 98 9.45 7.86 -1.92
CA MET A 98 8.49 8.59 -1.09
C MET A 98 8.91 10.01 -0.72
N PRO A 99 10.17 10.29 -0.32
CA PRO A 99 10.60 11.66 -0.03
C PRO A 99 10.40 12.61 -1.22
N ARG A 100 10.59 12.13 -2.45
CA ARG A 100 10.37 12.94 -3.67
C ARG A 100 8.89 13.24 -3.90
N ARG A 101 8.01 12.27 -3.66
CA ARG A 101 6.55 12.47 -3.76
C ARG A 101 6.04 13.47 -2.74
N VAL A 102 6.48 13.35 -1.49
CA VAL A 102 6.18 14.31 -0.43
C VAL A 102 6.67 15.71 -0.83
N ALA A 103 7.90 15.85 -1.32
CA ALA A 103 8.43 17.13 -1.78
C ALA A 103 7.60 17.73 -2.94
N ALA A 104 7.10 16.90 -3.85
CA ALA A 104 6.22 17.34 -4.93
C ALA A 104 4.88 17.86 -4.40
N VAL A 105 4.27 17.18 -3.43
CA VAL A 105 3.00 17.63 -2.80
C VAL A 105 3.21 18.95 -2.06
N LEU A 106 4.31 19.08 -1.33
CA LEU A 106 4.68 20.33 -0.66
C LEU A 106 4.88 21.48 -1.65
N LYS A 107 5.58 21.23 -2.76
CA LYS A 107 5.76 22.20 -3.85
C LYS A 107 4.43 22.59 -4.49
N ALA A 108 3.50 21.65 -4.62
CA ALA A 108 2.14 21.88 -5.10
C ALA A 108 1.20 22.47 -4.03
N LYS A 109 1.71 22.80 -2.83
CA LYS A 109 0.93 23.32 -1.69
C LYS A 109 -0.27 22.43 -1.33
N GLY A 110 -0.07 21.11 -1.35
CA GLY A 110 -1.12 20.12 -1.08
C GLY A 110 -1.99 19.78 -2.30
N GLY A 111 -1.72 20.38 -3.47
CA GLY A 111 -2.34 19.99 -4.72
C GLY A 111 -1.87 18.63 -5.25
N ALA A 112 -2.62 18.08 -6.21
CA ALA A 112 -2.33 16.78 -6.81
C ALA A 112 -0.97 16.75 -7.53
N THR A 113 -0.28 15.62 -7.42
CA THR A 113 1.01 15.39 -8.10
C THR A 113 0.93 14.24 -9.11
N ARG A 114 1.99 14.06 -9.92
CA ARG A 114 2.10 12.92 -10.83
C ARG A 114 2.64 11.71 -10.05
N ASN A 115 2.00 10.56 -10.26
CA ASN A 115 2.40 9.27 -9.71
C ASN A 115 3.56 8.63 -10.46
#